data_AF-A0AA89APG8-F1
#
_entry.id   AF-A0AA89APG8-F1
#
_cell.length_a   1.000
_cell.length_b   1.000
_cell.length_c   1.000
_cell.angle_alpha   90.00
_cell.angle_beta   90.00
_cell.angle_gamma   90.00
#
_symmetry.space_group_name_H-M   'P 1'
#
loop_
_entity.id
_entity.type
_entity.pdbx_description
1 polymer ?
#
loop_
_entity_poly.entity_id
_entity_poly.type
_entity_poly.pdbx_seq_one_letter_code
_entity_poly.pdbx_strand_id
1 'polypeptide(L)'
;MLLSVGNRLPKFENGDITLKCSFDFIGLNYCTAKNVTSGKNGKNGKNYSYTTDSDVEFRGIRKILRYIKDNYSNPPIFIIENGFDDMNAGFPLLDDNVADNDKIKYHEDHLDNLCKAIK
;
A
#
# COMPACT_ATOMS: atom_id res chain seq x y z
N MET A 1 11.91 6.94 -13.85
CA MET A 1 10.86 6.73 -14.87
C MET A 1 11.32 7.14 -16.27
N LEU A 2 11.82 8.36 -16.49
CA LEU A 2 12.26 8.85 -17.82
C LEU A 2 13.24 7.91 -18.54
N LEU A 3 14.31 7.47 -17.86
CA LEU A 3 15.33 6.58 -18.45
C LEU A 3 14.80 5.19 -18.81
N SER A 4 13.87 4.64 -18.01
CA SER A 4 13.37 3.26 -18.18
C SER A 4 12.18 3.17 -19.16
N VAL A 5 11.42 4.26 -19.29
CA VAL A 5 10.18 4.29 -20.09
C VAL A 5 10.39 5.00 -21.43
N GLY A 6 11.28 6.00 -21.49
CA GLY A 6 11.60 6.73 -22.72
C GLY A 6 10.37 7.35 -23.38
N ASN A 7 10.26 7.19 -24.70
CA ASN A 7 9.19 7.79 -25.51
C ASN A 7 7.78 7.26 -25.22
N ARG A 8 7.62 6.20 -24.41
CA ARG A 8 6.31 5.70 -23.97
C ARG A 8 5.67 6.57 -22.88
N LEU A 9 6.45 7.43 -22.22
CA LEU A 9 5.94 8.38 -21.24
C LEU A 9 5.67 9.71 -21.94
N PRO A 10 4.42 10.20 -21.97
CA PRO A 10 4.11 11.54 -22.45
C PRO A 10 4.91 12.60 -21.68
N LYS A 11 5.26 13.69 -22.35
CA LYS A 11 5.93 14.83 -21.72
C LYS A 11 4.88 15.86 -21.32
N PHE A 12 5.06 16.47 -20.15
CA PHE A 12 4.26 17.62 -19.77
C PHE A 12 4.60 18.82 -20.66
N GLU A 13 3.57 19.50 -21.13
CA GLU A 13 3.67 20.77 -21.85
C GLU A 13 3.48 21.94 -20.90
N ASN A 14 3.72 23.17 -21.38
CA ASN A 14 3.59 24.37 -20.55
C ASN A 14 2.19 24.55 -19.95
N GLY A 15 1.14 24.07 -20.63
CA GLY A 15 -0.24 24.10 -20.11
C GLY A 15 -0.50 23.16 -18.94
N ASP A 16 0.31 22.12 -18.79
CA ASP A 16 0.10 21.07 -17.79
C ASP A 16 0.64 21.43 -16.40
N ILE A 17 1.33 22.57 -16.27
CA ILE A 17 1.91 23.00 -14.98
C ILE A 17 0.85 23.17 -13.89
N THR A 18 -0.40 23.38 -14.29
CA THR A 18 -1.58 23.46 -13.40
C THR A 18 -1.84 22.15 -12.64
N LEU A 19 -1.33 21.02 -13.12
CA LEU A 19 -1.41 19.73 -12.43
C LEU A 19 -0.51 19.67 -11.18
N LYS A 20 0.48 20.56 -11.08
CA LYS A 20 1.33 20.61 -9.90
C LYS A 20 0.51 21.12 -8.72
N CYS A 21 0.45 20.33 -7.65
CA CYS A 21 -0.32 20.63 -6.44
C CYS A 21 -1.82 20.84 -6.72
N SER A 22 -2.39 20.18 -7.74
CA SER A 22 -3.82 20.24 -8.07
C SER A 22 -4.67 19.32 -7.18
N PHE A 23 -4.45 19.36 -5.87
CA PHE A 23 -5.16 18.54 -4.89
C PHE A 23 -5.18 19.22 -3.51
N ASP A 24 -6.26 19.02 -2.78
CA ASP A 24 -6.40 19.52 -1.40
C ASP A 24 -5.96 18.49 -0.35
N PHE A 25 -6.06 17.20 -0.68
CA PHE A 25 -5.66 16.07 0.16
C PHE A 25 -5.27 14.87 -0.70
N ILE A 26 -4.66 13.85 -0.07
CA ILE A 26 -4.34 12.57 -0.70
C ILE A 26 -5.23 11.47 -0.11
N GLY A 27 -6.02 10.83 -0.96
CA GLY A 27 -6.63 9.53 -0.67
C GLY A 27 -5.61 8.42 -0.90
N LEU A 28 -5.32 7.61 0.12
CA LEU A 28 -4.33 6.54 0.07
C LEU A 28 -5.01 5.18 0.24
N ASN A 29 -4.92 4.34 -0.80
CA ASN A 29 -5.25 2.92 -0.71
C ASN A 29 -3.99 2.21 -0.22
N TYR A 30 -4.03 1.64 0.98
CA TYR A 30 -2.89 0.93 1.54
C TYR A 30 -3.31 -0.45 2.04
N CYS A 31 -2.79 -1.50 1.41
CA CYS A 31 -3.03 -2.88 1.85
C CYS A 31 -1.76 -3.55 2.40
N THR A 32 -0.60 -3.34 1.77
CA THR A 32 0.66 -3.98 2.19
C THR A 32 1.88 -3.23 1.67
N ALA A 33 3.05 -3.51 2.24
CA ALA A 33 4.35 -3.09 1.73
C ALA A 33 5.23 -4.33 1.53
N LYS A 34 6.07 -4.30 0.50
CA LYS A 34 6.96 -5.41 0.15
C LYS A 34 8.42 -5.00 0.24
N ASN A 35 9.27 -5.90 0.73
CA ASN A 35 10.71 -5.77 0.55
C ASN A 35 11.08 -6.00 -0.93
N VAL A 36 12.03 -5.21 -1.43
CA VAL A 36 12.50 -5.29 -2.82
C VAL A 36 14.02 -5.34 -2.80
N THR A 37 14.60 -6.34 -3.49
CA THR A 37 16.04 -6.45 -3.73
C THR A 37 16.37 -6.15 -5.18
N SER A 38 17.61 -5.74 -5.46
CA SER A 38 18.09 -5.57 -6.83
C SER A 38 18.09 -6.92 -7.57
N GLY A 39 17.46 -6.99 -8.75
CA GLY A 39 17.33 -8.23 -9.52
C GLY A 39 16.94 -7.98 -10.98
N LYS A 40 17.11 -8.97 -11.85
CA LYS A 40 16.56 -8.95 -13.22
C LYS A 40 15.05 -9.22 -13.16
N ASN A 41 14.26 -8.61 -14.06
CA ASN A 41 12.80 -8.82 -14.15
C ASN A 41 12.47 -10.31 -14.37
N GLY A 42 12.29 -11.07 -13.29
CA GLY A 42 11.84 -12.46 -13.31
C GLY A 42 10.37 -12.53 -12.95
N LYS A 43 9.53 -13.07 -13.83
CA LYS A 43 8.13 -13.40 -13.52
C LYS A 43 8.11 -14.62 -12.60
N ASN A 44 8.31 -14.42 -11.30
CA ASN A 44 8.05 -15.48 -10.34
C ASN A 44 6.59 -15.39 -9.90
N GLY A 45 5.76 -16.29 -10.43
CA GLY A 45 4.35 -16.47 -10.10
C GLY A 45 4.16 -17.04 -8.70
N LYS A 46 4.57 -16.28 -7.67
CA LYS A 46 4.20 -16.57 -6.28
C LYS A 46 2.87 -15.88 -5.98
N ASN A 47 1.92 -16.62 -5.42
CA ASN A 47 0.70 -16.06 -4.85
C ASN A 47 1.07 -15.44 -3.50
N TYR A 48 1.02 -14.12 -3.42
CA TYR A 48 1.46 -13.36 -2.25
C TYR A 48 0.27 -13.16 -1.28
N SER A 49 0.36 -13.62 -0.03
CA SER A 49 -0.62 -13.35 1.03
C SER A 49 0.04 -12.63 2.20
N TYR A 50 -0.69 -11.76 2.92
CA TYR A 50 -0.19 -11.05 4.11
C TYR A 50 0.38 -11.99 5.20
N THR A 51 -0.17 -13.20 5.31
CA THR A 51 0.23 -14.20 6.31
C THR A 51 1.33 -15.17 5.83
N THR A 52 1.56 -15.28 4.52
CA THR A 52 2.52 -16.24 3.93
C THR A 52 3.69 -15.58 3.19
N ASP A 53 3.61 -14.27 2.96
CA ASP A 53 4.65 -13.48 2.31
C ASP A 53 5.57 -12.89 3.39
N SER A 54 6.70 -13.57 3.63
CA SER A 54 7.75 -13.13 4.56
C SER A 54 8.29 -11.73 4.27
N ASP A 55 7.98 -11.16 3.09
CA ASP A 55 8.39 -9.81 2.69
C ASP A 55 7.36 -8.72 3.02
N VAL A 56 6.21 -9.08 3.62
CA VAL A 56 5.18 -8.13 4.05
C VAL A 56 5.60 -7.39 5.31
N GLU A 57 5.70 -6.07 5.20
CA GLU A 57 6.09 -5.18 6.30
C GLU A 57 4.86 -4.51 6.92
N PHE A 58 4.45 -4.98 8.10
CA PHE A 58 3.33 -4.42 8.87
C PHE A 58 3.57 -2.96 9.31
N ARG A 59 4.83 -2.51 9.41
CA ARG A 59 5.17 -1.09 9.66
C ARG A 59 5.07 -0.23 8.40
N GLY A 60 4.72 -0.81 7.26
CA GLY A 60 4.75 -0.12 5.97
C GLY A 60 3.83 1.10 5.93
N ILE A 61 2.65 1.05 6.56
CA ILE A 61 1.73 2.20 6.63
C ILE A 61 2.39 3.40 7.34
N ARG A 62 3.11 3.15 8.43
CA ARG A 62 3.85 4.21 9.15
C ARG A 62 4.99 4.76 8.30
N LYS A 63 5.71 3.90 7.56
CA LYS A 63 6.82 4.31 6.70
C LYS A 63 6.31 5.18 5.53
N ILE A 64 5.23 4.78 4.85
CA ILE A 64 4.69 5.55 3.71
C ILE A 64 4.12 6.89 4.15
N LEU A 65 3.42 6.96 5.28
CA LEU A 65 2.91 8.24 5.81
C LEU A 65 4.05 9.21 6.13
N ARG A 66 5.14 8.73 6.75
CA ARG A 66 6.35 9.54 6.97
C ARG A 66 6.99 9.98 5.65
N TYR A 67 7.09 9.07 4.67
CA TYR A 67 7.65 9.40 3.37
C TYR A 67 6.84 10.49 2.65
N ILE A 68 5.50 10.40 2.67
CA ILE A 68 4.62 11.43 2.10
C ILE A 68 4.83 12.77 2.82
N LYS A 69 4.87 12.75 4.16
CA LYS A 69 5.16 13.95 4.97
C LYS A 69 6.46 14.63 4.55
N ASP A 70 7.55 13.87 4.45
CA ASP A 70 8.89 14.41 4.23
C ASP A 70 9.14 14.82 2.77
N ASN A 71 8.44 14.22 1.80
CA ASN A 71 8.75 14.37 0.37
C ASN A 71 7.65 15.05 -0.46
N TYR A 72 6.43 15.19 0.07
CA TYR A 72 5.26 15.68 -0.68
C TYR A 72 4.56 16.87 -0.02
N SER A 73 5.30 17.69 0.73
CA SER A 73 4.78 18.90 1.42
C SER A 73 3.75 18.62 2.52
N ASN A 74 3.76 17.41 3.09
CA ASN A 74 2.91 17.03 4.22
C ASN A 74 1.42 17.40 4.05
N PRO A 75 0.76 16.93 2.98
CA PRO A 75 -0.65 17.23 2.75
C PRO A 75 -1.53 16.45 3.74
N PRO A 76 -2.80 16.85 3.91
CA PRO A 76 -3.79 16.00 4.58
C PRO A 76 -3.90 14.64 3.87
N ILE A 77 -4.00 13.55 4.64
CA ILE A 77 -4.08 12.17 4.12
C ILE A 77 -5.30 11.48 4.71
N PHE A 78 -6.05 10.79 3.84
CA PHE A 78 -7.12 9.88 4.23
C PHE A 78 -6.79 8.47 3.75
N ILE A 79 -6.82 7.49 4.64
CA ILE A 79 -6.76 6.08 4.24
C ILE A 79 -8.14 5.72 3.70
N ILE A 80 -8.26 5.53 2.39
CA ILE A 80 -9.56 5.27 1.74
C ILE A 80 -9.82 3.79 1.48
N GLU A 81 -8.77 2.97 1.44
CA GLU A 81 -8.88 1.52 1.41
C GLU A 81 -7.79 0.85 2.26
N ASN A 82 -8.20 -0.14 3.04
CA ASN A 82 -7.34 -1.04 3.78
C ASN A 82 -8.06 -2.37 3.95
N GLY A 83 -7.50 -3.47 3.44
CA GLY A 83 -8.20 -4.74 3.39
C GLY A 83 -7.28 -5.95 3.52
N PHE A 84 -7.84 -7.01 4.08
CA PHE A 84 -7.22 -8.31 4.25
C PHE A 84 -7.99 -9.35 3.45
N ASP A 85 -7.29 -10.09 2.60
CA ASP A 85 -7.85 -11.21 1.82
C ASP A 85 -7.64 -12.51 2.59
N ASP A 86 -8.73 -13.19 2.94
CA ASP A 86 -8.68 -14.48 3.63
C ASP A 86 -8.52 -15.60 2.60
N MET A 87 -7.28 -15.87 2.22
CA MET A 87 -6.94 -16.91 1.24
C MET A 87 -7.22 -18.34 1.73
N ASN A 88 -7.54 -18.53 3.02
CA ASN A 88 -7.92 -19.84 3.57
C ASN A 88 -9.43 -20.08 3.55
N ALA A 89 -10.23 -19.11 3.11
CA ALA A 89 -11.66 -19.27 2.89
C ALA A 89 -11.93 -20.06 1.59
N GLY A 90 -11.52 -21.33 1.55
CA GLY A 90 -12.19 -22.30 0.68
C GLY A 90 -13.69 -22.22 0.99
N PHE A 91 -14.53 -22.02 -0.03
CA PHE A 91 -15.98 -21.81 0.04
C PHE A 91 -16.58 -22.26 1.38
N PRO A 92 -16.92 -21.33 2.29
CA PRO A 92 -17.33 -21.73 3.62
C PRO A 92 -18.66 -22.49 3.52
N LEU A 93 -18.61 -23.80 3.82
CA LEU A 93 -19.76 -24.46 4.38
C LEU A 93 -20.06 -23.70 5.67
N LEU A 94 -21.22 -23.04 5.69
CA LEU A 94 -21.75 -22.27 6.81
C LEU A 94 -21.65 -23.08 8.12
N ASP A 95 -20.59 -22.87 8.92
CA ASP A 95 -20.67 -22.80 10.40
C ASP A 95 -19.32 -22.60 11.12
N ASP A 96 -18.16 -22.90 10.52
CA ASP A 96 -16.89 -22.95 11.30
C ASP A 96 -15.94 -21.73 11.14
N ASN A 97 -16.25 -20.75 10.29
CA ASN A 97 -15.39 -19.59 9.97
C ASN A 97 -15.87 -18.24 10.56
N VAL A 98 -16.41 -18.23 11.78
CA VAL A 98 -16.85 -16.97 12.44
C VAL A 98 -15.67 -16.20 13.07
N ALA A 99 -14.54 -16.87 13.31
CA ALA A 99 -13.37 -16.28 13.96
C ALA A 99 -12.32 -15.77 12.95
N ASP A 100 -12.57 -14.59 12.38
CA ASP A 100 -11.69 -13.84 11.45
C ASP A 100 -10.40 -13.28 12.12
N ASN A 101 -9.70 -14.09 12.92
CA ASN A 101 -8.61 -13.64 13.79
C ASN A 101 -7.46 -12.97 13.02
N ASP A 102 -7.13 -13.45 11.83
CA ASP A 102 -6.04 -12.87 11.01
C ASP A 102 -6.43 -11.48 10.48
N LYS A 103 -7.69 -11.29 10.08
CA LYS A 103 -8.23 -10.00 9.65
C LYS A 103 -8.29 -9.01 10.81
N ILE A 104 -8.69 -9.47 12.00
CA ILE A 104 -8.68 -8.66 13.23
C ILE A 104 -7.25 -8.20 13.50
N LYS A 105 -6.29 -9.13 13.56
CA LYS A 105 -4.88 -8.82 13.82
C LYS A 105 -4.28 -7.88 12.76
N TYR A 106 -4.62 -8.08 11.49
CA TYR A 106 -4.21 -7.21 10.39
C TYR A 106 -4.63 -5.75 10.64
N HIS A 107 -5.91 -5.53 10.97
CA HIS A 107 -6.43 -4.20 11.22
C HIS A 107 -5.88 -3.60 12.51
N GLU A 108 -5.73 -4.39 13.58
CA GLU A 108 -5.11 -3.93 14.84
C GLU A 108 -3.67 -3.45 14.62
N ASP A 109 -2.84 -4.26 13.94
CA ASP A 109 -1.45 -3.92 13.64
C ASP A 109 -1.36 -2.65 12.76
N HIS A 110 -2.24 -2.50 11.77
CA HIS A 110 -2.29 -1.31 10.92
C HIS A 110 -2.75 -0.05 11.66
N LEU A 111 -3.80 -0.14 12.48
CA LEU A 111 -4.32 0.97 13.26
C LEU A 111 -3.30 1.43 14.31
N ASP A 112 -2.60 0.50 14.97
CA ASP A 112 -1.51 0.85 15.90
C ASP A 112 -0.36 1.59 15.19
N ASN A 113 0.03 1.13 14.00
CA ASN A 113 1.06 1.82 13.21
C ASN A 113 0.59 3.18 12.68
N LEU A 114 -0.69 3.33 12.35
CA LEU A 114 -1.29 4.61 11.99
C LEU A 114 -1.27 5.58 13.19
N CYS A 115 -1.67 5.13 14.38
CA CYS A 115 -1.58 5.92 15.61
C CYS A 115 -0.13 6.37 15.89
N LYS A 116 0.85 5.49 15.67
CA LYS A 116 2.30 5.79 15.80
C LYS A 116 2.86 6.69 14.68
N ALA A 117 2.11 6.95 13.63
CA ALA A 117 2.48 7.88 12.57
C ALA A 117 1.92 9.29 12.80
N ILE A 118 0.78 9.38 13.51
CA ILE A 118 0.10 10.64 13.86
C ILE A 118 0.79 11.32 15.06
N LYS A 119 1.21 10.53 16.05
CA LYS A 119 1.99 11.01 17.21
C LYS A 119 3.41 11.41 16.79
#